data_AF-S8ER50-F1
#
_entry.id   AF-S8ER50-F1
#
_cell.length_a   1.000
_cell.length_b   1.000
_cell.length_c   1.000
_cell.angle_alpha   90.00
_cell.angle_beta   90.00
_cell.angle_gamma   90.00
#
_symmetry.space_group_name_H-M   'P 1'
#
loop_
_entity.id
_entity.type
_entity.pdbx_description
1 polymer ?
#
loop_
_entity_poly.entity_id
_entity_poly.type
_entity_poly.pdbx_seq_one_letter_code
_entity_poly.pdbx_strand_id
1 'polypeptide(L)' 'MSLAHNTVAGLVNAVYLGITNGVKPDQYFLDRTILSPKNDAVDDLNHYILDKFPGEKVVLTSADKVIG' A
#
# COMPACT_ATOMS: atom_id res chain seq x y z
N MET A 1 -18.25 -8.69 -3.25
CA MET A 1 -17.06 -9.34 -2.67
C MET A 1 -17.34 -9.49 -1.17
N SER A 2 -17.40 -10.71 -0.64
CA SER A 2 -17.58 -10.93 0.82
C SER A 2 -16.21 -11.25 1.40
N LEU A 3 -15.78 -10.49 2.40
CA LEU A 3 -14.56 -10.81 3.15
C LEU A 3 -14.89 -11.88 4.18
N ALA A 4 -14.07 -12.92 4.27
CA ALA A 4 -14.21 -13.92 5.34
C ALA A 4 -14.08 -13.28 6.74
N HIS A 5 -13.31 -12.19 6.84
CA HIS A 5 -13.13 -11.40 8.06
C HIS A 5 -13.14 -9.90 7.73
N ASN A 6 -14.01 -9.14 8.40
CA ASN A 6 -14.09 -7.67 8.28
C ASN A 6 -12.94 -7.00 9.05
N THR A 7 -11.72 -7.20 8.57
CA THR A 7 -10.49 -6.67 9.17
C THR A 7 -9.65 -6.01 8.08
N VAL A 8 -8.76 -5.08 8.47
CA VAL A 8 -7.80 -4.47 7.54
C VAL A 8 -6.93 -5.54 6.87
N ALA A 9 -6.48 -6.53 7.64
CA ALA A 9 -5.74 -7.67 7.11
C ALA A 9 -6.53 -8.44 6.03
N GLY A 10 -7.81 -8.72 6.29
CA GLY A 10 -8.69 -9.39 5.33
C GLY A 10 -8.89 -8.59 4.05
N LEU A 11 -9.10 -7.28 4.17
CA LEU A 11 -9.23 -6.38 3.03
C LEU A 11 -7.94 -6.35 2.19
N VAL A 12 -6.78 -6.17 2.82
CA VAL A 12 -5.48 -6.13 2.13
C VAL A 12 -5.19 -7.46 1.43
N ASN A 13 -5.46 -8.60 2.06
CA ASN A 13 -5.28 -9.91 1.43
C ASN A 13 -6.22 -10.13 0.24
N ALA A 14 -7.42 -9.56 0.28
CA ALA A 14 -8.39 -9.67 -0.80
C ALA A 14 -8.02 -8.79 -2.00
N VAL A 15 -7.50 -7.59 -1.76
CA VAL A 15 -7.12 -6.63 -2.81
C VAL A 15 -5.72 -6.93 -3.36
N TYR A 16 -4.73 -7.08 -2.49
CA TYR A 16 -3.32 -7.32 -2.82
C TYR A 16 -2.94 -8.80 -2.62
N LEU A 17 -3.56 -9.68 -3.40
CA LEU A 17 -3.27 -11.11 -3.33
C LEU A 17 -1.78 -11.38 -3.63
N GLY A 18 -1.11 -12.08 -2.71
CA GLY A 18 0.30 -12.44 -2.85
C GLY A 18 1.26 -11.27 -2.74
N ILE A 19 0.92 -10.21 -2.00
CA ILE A 19 1.77 -9.02 -1.78
C ILE A 19 3.18 -9.36 -1.28
N THR A 20 3.34 -10.41 -0.49
CA THR A 20 4.62 -10.89 0.05
C THR A 20 5.47 -11.65 -0.99
N ASN A 21 4.91 -11.97 -2.15
CA ASN A 21 5.54 -12.89 -3.10
C ASN A 21 6.40 -12.14 -4.10
N GLY A 22 7.68 -11.95 -3.73
CA GLY A 22 8.70 -11.37 -4.60
C GLY A 22 8.37 -9.97 -5.12
N VAL A 23 9.15 -9.52 -6.09
CA VAL A 23 8.95 -8.21 -6.75
C VAL A 23 7.68 -8.24 -7.60
N LYS A 24 6.91 -7.15 -7.55
CA LYS A 24 5.70 -6.97 -8.37
C LYS A 24 5.97 -6.01 -9.53
N PRO A 25 5.34 -6.23 -10.70
CA PRO A 25 5.35 -5.22 -11.76
C PRO A 25 4.60 -3.98 -11.30
N ASP A 26 4.94 -2.81 -11.86
CA ASP A 26 4.34 -1.52 -11.51
C ASP A 26 2.79 -1.56 -11.55
N GLN A 27 2.25 -2.27 -12.55
CA GLN A 27 0.81 -2.41 -12.74
C GLN A 27 0.08 -3.07 -11.55
N TYR A 28 0.78 -3.86 -10.74
CA TYR A 28 0.18 -4.57 -9.61
C TYR A 28 -0.49 -3.62 -8.61
N PHE A 29 0.15 -2.50 -8.27
CA PHE A 29 -0.42 -1.52 -7.37
C PHE A 29 -1.39 -0.57 -8.08
N LEU A 30 -1.11 -0.23 -9.34
CA LEU A 30 -1.97 0.67 -10.13
C LEU A 30 -3.38 0.10 -10.33
N ASP A 31 -3.51 -1.19 -10.58
CA ASP A 31 -4.81 -1.86 -10.78
C ASP A 31 -5.56 -2.13 -9.47
N ARG A 32 -4.95 -1.86 -8.32
CA ARG A 32 -5.43 -2.27 -7.00
C ARG A 32 -5.43 -1.07 -6.06
N THR A 33 -6.57 -0.41 -5.94
CA THR A 33 -6.73 0.76 -5.06
C THR A 33 -7.75 0.48 -3.96
N ILE A 34 -7.36 0.79 -2.71
CA ILE A 34 -8.28 0.89 -1.58
C ILE A 34 -8.56 2.37 -1.34
N LEU A 35 -9.82 2.77 -1.38
CA LEU A 35 -10.25 4.15 -1.12
C LEU A 35 -10.77 4.29 0.30
N SER A 36 -10.38 5.39 0.97
CA SER A 36 -10.89 5.78 2.28
C SER A 36 -11.29 7.26 2.24
N PRO A 37 -12.38 7.66 2.93
CA PRO A 37 -12.78 9.07 3.02
C PRO A 37 -11.91 9.89 3.98
N LYS A 38 -11.04 9.26 4.77
CA LYS A 38 -10.17 9.94 5.74
C LYS A 38 -8.71 9.66 5.48
N ASN A 39 -7.89 10.72 5.56
CA ASN A 39 -6.45 10.66 5.31
C ASN A 39 -5.69 9.86 6.37
N ASP A 40 -6.08 9.93 7.64
CA ASP A 40 -5.50 9.11 8.71
C ASP A 40 -5.61 7.61 8.40
N ALA A 41 -6.78 7.18 7.96
CA ALA A 41 -7.01 5.80 7.55
C ALA A 41 -6.26 5.44 6.25
N VAL A 42 -6.04 6.40 5.33
CA VAL A 42 -5.17 6.19 4.16
C VAL A 42 -3.73 5.96 4.59
N ASP A 43 -3.20 6.78 5.50
CA ASP A 43 -1.83 6.69 6.00
C ASP A 43 -1.59 5.38 6.74
N ASP A 44 -2.52 4.96 7.60
CA ASP A 44 -2.45 3.68 8.32
C ASP A 44 -2.46 2.48 7.35
N LEU A 45 -3.32 2.54 6.32
CA LEU A 45 -3.39 1.51 5.29
C LEU A 45 -2.09 1.44 4.48
N ASN A 46 -1.57 2.57 4.02
CA ASN A 46 -0.34 2.62 3.24
C ASN A 46 0.85 2.08 4.04
N HIS A 47 0.99 2.44 5.32
CA HIS A 47 2.03 1.88 6.19
C HIS A 47 1.90 0.36 6.32
N TYR A 48 0.68 -0.13 6.60
CA TYR A 48 0.42 -1.56 6.76
C TYR A 48 0.66 -2.37 5.48
N ILE A 49 0.38 -1.80 4.31
CA ILE A 49 0.63 -2.43 3.00
C ILE A 49 2.14 -2.44 2.71
N LEU A 50 2.84 -1.32 2.93
CA LEU A 50 4.28 -1.20 2.72
C LEU A 50 5.08 -2.18 3.59
N ASP A 51 4.67 -2.40 4.84
CA ASP A 51 5.34 -3.34 5.76
C ASP A 51 5.23 -4.81 5.32
N LYS A 52 4.30 -5.13 4.43
CA LYS A 52 4.16 -6.49 3.85
C LYS A 52 4.94 -6.67 2.56
N PHE A 53 5.32 -5.59 1.90
CA PHE A 53 5.98 -5.67 0.63
C PHE A 53 7.44 -6.13 0.83
N PRO A 54 7.91 -7.14 0.11
CA PRO A 54 9.29 -7.61 0.27
C PRO A 54 10.27 -6.57 -0.25
N GLY A 55 11.33 -6.31 0.51
CA GLY A 55 12.40 -5.38 0.12
C GLY A 55 12.78 -4.44 1.26
N GLU A 56 13.62 -3.45 0.92
CA GLU A 56 14.03 -2.40 1.84
C GLU A 56 13.07 -1.20 1.76
N LYS A 57 12.64 -0.69 2.92
CA LYS A 57 11.85 0.54 3.00
C LYS A 57 12.78 1.73 2.86
N VAL A 58 12.59 2.53 1.81
CA VAL A 58 13.35 3.76 1.57
C VAL A 58 12.44 4.96 1.80
N VAL A 59 12.93 5.95 2.54
CA VAL A 59 12.26 7.23 2.73
C VAL A 59 12.83 8.23 1.73
N LEU A 60 11.96 8.79 0.88
CA LEU A 60 12.32 9.85 -0.05
C LEU A 60 11.82 11.18 0.52
N THR A 61 12.75 12.10 0.76
CA THR A 61 12.44 13.47 1.23
C THR A 61 12.21 14.38 0.03
N SER A 62 11.18 15.25 0.09
CA SER A 62 11.00 16.28 -0.94
C SER A 62 12.16 17.26 -0.95
N ALA A 63 12.44 17.81 -2.13
CA ALA A 63 13.41 18.90 -2.30
C ALA A 63 12.64 20.15 -2.74
N ASP A 64 12.28 21.00 -1.79
CA ASP A 64 11.43 22.17 -2.05
C ASP A 64 12.20 23.39 -2.61
N LYS A 65 13.47 23.21 -3.00
CA LYS A 65 14.33 24.29 -3.51
C LYS A 65 15.00 23.91 -4.83
N VAL A 66 14.56 24.53 -5.91
CA VAL A 66 15.40 24.74 -7.11
C VAL A 66 16.27 25.95 -6.79
N ILE A 67 17.58 25.73 -6.66
CA ILE A 67 18.53 26.84 -6.60
C ILE A 67 18.66 27.34 -8.04
N GLY A 68 18.00 28.45 -8.36
CA GLY A 68 18.20 29.19 -9.61
C GLY A 68 19.49 29.98 -9.61
#